data_AF-A0A528TIV9-F1
#
_entry.id   AF-A0A528TIV9-F1
#
_cell.length_a   1.000
_cell.length_b   1.000
_cell.length_c   1.000
_cell.angle_alpha   90.00
_cell.angle_beta   90.00
_cell.angle_gamma   90.00
#
_symmetry.space_group_name_H-M   'P 1'
#
loop_
_entity.id
_entity.type
_entity.pdbx_description
1 polymer ?
#
loop_
_entity_poly.entity_id
_entity_poly.type
_entity_poly.pdbx_seq_one_letter_code
_entity_poly.pdbx_strand_id
1 'polypeptide(L)'
;TYEHVPPEAVGNRRRVMVSDQGGKANFLAELKRRGIDVPKDDSRLDALIAIVKEREAEGYAYEGADASFELLARKMLHGLPEFFNVTSFRCMVERRFDANGNLKTVSEAIVKVMVDGEEKMSVAEG
;
A
#
# COMPACT_ATOMS: atom_id res chain seq x y z
N THR A 1 18.20 -26.97 6.60
CA THR A 1 18.26 -25.50 6.71
C THR A 1 18.39 -24.94 5.31
N TYR A 2 17.55 -23.98 4.92
CA TYR A 2 17.55 -23.40 3.56
C TYR A 2 18.67 -22.37 3.33
N GLU A 3 19.46 -22.07 4.36
CA GLU A 3 20.54 -21.10 4.33
C GLU A 3 21.87 -21.81 4.62
N HIS A 4 22.88 -21.52 3.80
CA HIS A 4 24.24 -22.07 3.96
C HIS A 4 25.05 -21.34 5.05
N VAL A 5 24.78 -20.05 5.26
CA VAL A 5 25.38 -19.21 6.30
C VAL A 5 24.31 -18.31 6.91
N PRO A 6 24.48 -17.87 8.17
CA PRO A 6 23.60 -16.84 8.75
C PRO A 6 23.62 -15.58 7.87
N PRO A 7 22.45 -15.03 7.47
CA PRO A 7 22.38 -13.82 6.63
C PRO A 7 23.15 -12.64 7.23
N GLU A 8 23.17 -12.52 8.55
CA GLU A 8 23.83 -11.46 9.29
C GLU A 8 25.36 -11.47 9.08
N ALA A 9 25.94 -12.64 8.79
CA ALA A 9 27.37 -12.80 8.53
C ALA A 9 27.83 -12.14 7.23
N VAL A 10 26.90 -11.84 6.31
CA VAL A 10 27.18 -11.18 5.02
C VAL A 10 26.52 -9.80 4.92
N GLY A 11 26.08 -9.23 6.04
CA GLY A 11 25.34 -7.95 6.08
C GLY A 11 23.94 -8.04 5.50
N ASN A 12 23.41 -9.25 5.30
CA ASN A 12 22.04 -9.48 4.89
C ASN A 12 21.16 -9.77 6.11
N ARG A 13 19.85 -9.90 5.88
CA ARG A 13 18.87 -10.24 6.92
C ARG A 13 17.98 -11.38 6.43
N ARG A 14 17.57 -12.24 7.36
CA ARG A 14 16.56 -13.24 7.05
C ARG A 14 15.26 -12.54 6.66
N ARG A 15 14.73 -12.85 5.47
CA ARG A 15 13.40 -12.42 5.04
C ARG A 15 12.43 -13.56 5.28
N VAL A 16 11.42 -13.29 6.09
CA VAL A 16 10.34 -14.24 6.31
C VAL A 16 9.21 -13.83 5.38
N MET A 17 8.82 -14.71 4.46
CA MET A 17 7.73 -14.42 3.54
C MET A 17 6.42 -14.27 4.31
N VAL A 18 5.81 -13.10 4.14
CA VAL A 18 4.41 -12.82 4.49
C VAL A 18 3.65 -12.99 3.20
N SER A 19 3.22 -14.22 2.96
CA SER A 19 2.48 -14.61 1.76
C SER A 19 1.26 -15.46 2.12
N ASP A 20 0.47 -15.83 1.13
CA ASP A 20 -0.67 -16.74 1.28
C ASP A 20 -0.31 -18.07 1.97
N GLN A 21 0.92 -18.54 1.76
CA GLN A 21 1.43 -19.77 2.38
C GLN A 21 2.13 -19.52 3.74
N GLY A 22 2.26 -18.26 4.14
CA GLY A 22 2.86 -17.84 5.41
C GLY A 22 1.94 -18.11 6.60
N GLY A 23 2.48 -18.71 7.66
CA GLY A 23 1.77 -18.92 8.92
C GLY A 23 1.71 -17.65 9.78
N LYS A 24 0.82 -17.63 10.78
CA LYS A 24 0.65 -16.53 11.76
C LYS A 24 1.97 -16.11 12.44
N ALA A 25 2.89 -17.05 12.66
CA ALA A 25 4.22 -16.77 13.22
C ALA A 25 5.09 -15.87 12.31
N ASN A 26 4.97 -16.01 10.99
CA ASN A 26 5.71 -15.18 10.03
C ASN A 26 5.23 -13.73 10.09
N PHE A 27 3.91 -13.52 10.11
CA PHE A 27 3.31 -12.21 10.28
C PHE A 27 3.75 -11.55 11.58
N LEU A 28 3.74 -12.27 12.70
CA LEU A 28 4.20 -11.76 13.99
C LEU A 28 5.67 -11.32 13.96
N ALA A 29 6.55 -12.15 13.38
CA ALA A 29 7.97 -11.81 13.24
C ALA A 29 8.16 -10.56 12.38
N GLU A 30 7.40 -10.45 11.30
CA GLU A 30 7.52 -9.36 10.32
C GLU A 30 6.92 -8.03 10.83
N LEU A 31 5.85 -8.10 11.63
CA LEU A 31 5.29 -6.95 12.36
C LEU A 31 6.25 -6.46 13.45
N LYS A 32 6.80 -7.38 14.26
CA LYS A 32 7.77 -7.05 15.30
C LYS A 32 9.02 -6.39 14.73
N ARG A 33 9.49 -6.82 13.55
CA ARG A 33 10.61 -6.21 12.82
C ARG A 33 10.36 -4.73 12.49
N ARG A 34 9.11 -4.32 12.32
CA ARG A 34 8.69 -2.93 12.02
C ARG A 34 8.28 -2.14 13.27
N GLY A 35 8.51 -2.69 14.47
CA GLY A 35 8.09 -2.06 15.72
C GLY A 35 6.56 -2.03 15.88
N ILE A 36 5.85 -3.01 15.31
CA ILE A 36 4.42 -3.20 15.50
C ILE A 36 4.24 -4.41 16.41
N ASP A 37 3.96 -4.15 17.68
CA ASP A 37 3.69 -5.20 18.67
C ASP A 37 2.20 -5.52 18.69
N VAL A 38 1.87 -6.80 18.50
CA VAL A 38 0.49 -7.31 18.54
C VAL A 38 0.45 -8.66 19.24
N PRO A 39 -0.48 -8.91 20.18
CA PRO A 39 -0.67 -10.21 20.79
C PRO A 39 -1.03 -11.29 19.76
N LYS A 40 -0.58 -12.52 19.99
CA LYS A 40 -0.85 -13.66 19.09
C LYS A 40 -2.35 -14.02 19.04
N ASP A 41 -3.11 -13.68 20.06
CA ASP A 41 -4.53 -13.92 20.23
C ASP A 41 -5.40 -12.70 19.85
N ASP A 42 -4.80 -11.62 19.35
CA ASP A 42 -5.53 -10.45 18.86
C ASP A 42 -6.29 -10.78 17.58
N SER A 43 -7.62 -10.58 17.57
CA SER A 43 -8.47 -10.83 16.40
C SER A 43 -8.13 -9.96 15.21
N ARG A 44 -7.54 -8.77 15.43
CA ARG A 44 -7.12 -7.85 14.36
C ARG A 44 -5.92 -8.39 13.60
N LEU A 45 -5.08 -9.21 14.24
CA LEU A 45 -4.00 -9.92 13.55
C LEU A 45 -4.57 -10.96 12.57
N ASP A 46 -5.60 -11.70 12.97
CA ASP A 46 -6.26 -12.67 12.09
C ASP A 46 -6.96 -11.96 10.91
N ALA A 47 -7.60 -10.81 11.17
CA ALA A 47 -8.16 -9.97 10.12
C ALA A 47 -7.10 -9.44 9.14
N LEU A 48 -5.94 -9.00 9.65
CA LEU A 48 -4.83 -8.54 8.81
C LEU A 48 -4.31 -9.66 7.91
N ILE A 49 -4.13 -10.87 8.47
CA ILE A 49 -3.70 -12.04 7.71
C ILE A 49 -4.72 -12.35 6.61
N ALA A 50 -6.02 -12.37 6.93
CA ALA A 50 -7.07 -12.63 5.95
C ALA A 50 -7.04 -11.63 4.78
N ILE A 51 -6.94 -10.32 5.08
CA ILE A 51 -6.88 -9.27 4.03
C ILE A 51 -5.64 -9.40 3.16
N VAL A 52 -4.48 -9.72 3.74
CA VAL A 52 -3.26 -9.92 2.95
C VAL A 52 -3.43 -11.09 1.99
N LYS A 53 -3.98 -12.22 2.46
CA LYS A 53 -4.23 -13.39 1.61
C LYS A 53 -5.24 -13.10 0.48
N GLU A 54 -6.34 -12.43 0.82
CA GLU A 54 -7.36 -12.02 -0.14
C GLU A 54 -6.75 -11.16 -1.26
N ARG A 55 -5.99 -10.13 -0.89
CA ARG A 55 -5.34 -9.25 -1.87
C ARG A 55 -4.26 -9.97 -2.68
N GLU A 56 -3.49 -10.88 -2.10
CA GLU A 56 -2.54 -11.67 -2.89
C GLU A 56 -3.25 -12.56 -3.91
N ALA A 57 -4.42 -13.11 -3.57
CA ALA A 57 -5.25 -13.84 -4.52
C ALA A 57 -5.80 -12.94 -5.66
N GLU A 58 -6.02 -11.66 -5.39
CA GLU A 58 -6.37 -10.64 -6.39
C GLU A 58 -5.17 -10.14 -7.22
N GLY A 59 -3.95 -10.61 -6.93
CA GLY A 59 -2.73 -10.27 -7.67
C GLY A 59 -1.87 -9.18 -7.03
N TYR A 60 -2.15 -8.78 -5.80
CA TYR A 60 -1.23 -7.93 -5.03
C TYR A 60 0.02 -8.73 -4.61
N ALA A 61 1.14 -8.06 -4.42
CA ALA A 61 2.38 -8.68 -3.97
C ALA A 61 2.94 -7.94 -2.74
N TYR A 62 2.71 -8.49 -1.54
CA TYR A 62 3.22 -7.87 -0.31
C TYR A 62 4.67 -8.24 0.00
N GLU A 63 5.17 -9.34 -0.54
CA GLU A 63 6.57 -9.80 -0.37
C GLU A 63 7.61 -8.76 -0.84
N GLY A 64 7.31 -8.04 -1.92
CA GLY A 64 8.16 -6.98 -2.47
C GLY A 64 7.81 -5.57 -2.00
N ALA A 65 6.72 -5.42 -1.23
CA ALA A 65 6.12 -4.12 -0.91
C ALA A 65 6.14 -3.85 0.60
N ASP A 66 7.35 -3.84 1.18
CA ASP A 66 7.58 -3.70 2.63
C ASP A 66 6.81 -2.53 3.26
N ALA A 67 6.80 -1.36 2.60
CA ALA A 67 6.11 -0.16 3.07
C ALA A 67 4.58 -0.27 2.96
N SER A 68 4.07 -0.88 1.88
CA SER A 68 2.63 -1.08 1.69
C SER A 68 2.06 -2.04 2.73
N PHE A 69 2.79 -3.12 3.04
CA PHE A 69 2.43 -4.02 4.14
C PHE A 69 2.42 -3.28 5.49
N GLU A 70 3.46 -2.48 5.76
CA GLU A 70 3.55 -1.72 7.00
C GLU A 70 2.38 -0.75 7.18
N LEU A 71 2.04 0.01 6.14
CA LEU A 71 0.92 0.96 6.18
C LEU A 71 -0.41 0.24 6.44
N LEU A 72 -0.64 -0.91 5.78
CA LEU A 72 -1.82 -1.74 6.03
C LEU A 72 -1.88 -2.22 7.49
N ALA A 73 -0.78 -2.77 7.99
CA ALA A 73 -0.69 -3.27 9.35
C ALA A 73 -0.94 -2.16 10.38
N ARG A 74 -0.29 -0.99 10.23
CA ARG A 74 -0.50 0.16 11.11
C ARG A 74 -1.95 0.65 11.06
N LYS A 75 -2.55 0.71 9.87
CA LYS A 75 -3.96 1.11 9.72
C LYS A 75 -4.90 0.19 10.51
N MET A 76 -4.68 -1.13 10.44
CA MET A 76 -5.56 -2.11 11.10
C MET A 76 -5.28 -2.29 12.59
N LEU A 77 -4.02 -2.25 13.01
CA LEU A 77 -3.62 -2.58 14.37
C LEU A 77 -3.53 -1.36 15.29
N HIS A 78 -3.10 -0.21 14.77
CA HIS A 78 -2.84 0.98 15.59
C HIS A 78 -3.77 2.15 15.28
N GLY A 79 -4.57 2.07 14.21
CA GLY A 79 -5.44 3.17 13.79
C GLY A 79 -4.62 4.36 13.31
N LEU A 80 -4.23 4.35 12.03
CA LEU A 80 -3.60 5.52 11.42
C LEU A 80 -4.64 6.64 11.28
N PRO A 81 -4.27 7.91 11.53
CA PRO A 81 -5.13 9.03 11.20
C PRO A 81 -5.39 9.05 9.69
N GLU A 82 -6.55 9.57 9.30
CA GLU A 82 -6.82 9.87 7.91
C GLU A 82 -6.06 11.15 7.53
N PHE A 83 -4.94 10.98 6.83
CA PHE A 83 -4.07 12.10 6.45
C PHE A 83 -4.73 13.03 5.43
N PHE A 84 -5.52 12.47 4.52
CA PHE A 84 -6.32 13.20 3.55
C PHE A 84 -7.45 12.32 3.04
N ASN A 85 -8.50 12.96 2.53
CA ASN A 85 -9.61 12.27 1.87
C ASN A 85 -9.89 12.92 0.51
N VAL A 86 -10.10 12.11 -0.53
CA VAL A 86 -10.52 12.59 -1.86
C VAL A 86 -12.04 12.73 -1.86
N THR A 87 -12.54 13.96 -1.88
CA THR A 87 -14.00 14.22 -1.82
C THR A 87 -14.67 14.15 -3.17
N SER A 88 -13.98 14.56 -4.23
CA SER A 88 -14.45 14.42 -5.60
C SER A 88 -13.28 14.48 -6.58
N PHE A 89 -13.46 13.83 -7.72
CA PHE A 89 -12.57 13.99 -8.86
C PHE A 89 -13.40 14.03 -10.14
N ARG A 90 -12.89 14.74 -11.14
CA ARG A 90 -13.45 14.77 -12.49
C ARG A 90 -12.29 14.66 -13.48
N CYS A 91 -12.39 13.70 -14.39
CA CYS A 91 -11.46 13.57 -15.51
C CYS A 91 -12.21 13.88 -16.81
N MET A 92 -11.56 14.63 -17.70
CA MET A 92 -12.08 14.94 -19.03
C MET A 92 -11.01 14.62 -20.05
N VAL A 93 -11.39 13.89 -21.11
CA VAL A 93 -10.51 13.62 -22.24
C VAL A 93 -11.08 14.37 -23.43
N GLU A 94 -10.29 15.28 -24.00
CA GLU A 94 -10.63 16.02 -25.20
C GLU A 94 -9.75 15.55 -26.35
N ARG A 95 -10.36 15.31 -27.51
CA ARG A 95 -9.67 15.06 -28.76
C ARG A 95 -10.02 16.18 -29.73
N ARG A 96 -9.06 17.05 -30.04
CA ARG A 96 -9.25 18.25 -30.86
C ARG A 96 -8.14 18.40 -31.91
N PHE A 97 -8.39 19.21 -32.93
CA PHE A 97 -7.35 19.62 -33.86
C PHE A 97 -6.60 20.83 -33.29
N ASP A 98 -5.28 20.84 -33.38
CA ASP A 98 -4.45 22.00 -33.03
C ASP A 98 -4.48 23.06 -34.15
N ALA A 99 -3.77 24.17 -33.93
CA ALA A 99 -3.69 25.27 -34.90
C ALA A 99 -3.06 24.86 -36.25
N ASN A 100 -2.36 23.73 -36.30
CA ASN A 100 -1.72 23.18 -37.50
C ASN A 100 -2.57 22.06 -38.16
N GLY A 101 -3.79 21.80 -37.65
CA GLY A 101 -4.64 20.72 -38.16
C GLY A 101 -4.21 19.32 -37.71
N ASN A 102 -3.29 19.20 -36.76
CA ASN A 102 -2.92 17.91 -36.19
C ASN A 102 -3.90 17.51 -35.09
N LEU A 103 -4.25 16.24 -35.07
CA LEU A 103 -5.09 15.67 -34.03
C LEU A 103 -4.30 15.58 -32.71
N LYS A 104 -4.79 16.27 -31.68
CA LYS A 104 -4.23 16.26 -30.33
C LYS A 104 -5.25 15.72 -29.33
N THR A 105 -4.82 14.80 -28.48
CA THR A 105 -5.59 14.35 -27.31
C THR A 105 -5.00 15.04 -26.08
N VAL A 106 -5.86 15.59 -25.23
CA VAL A 106 -5.49 16.19 -23.94
C VAL A 106 -6.40 15.60 -22.88
N SER A 107 -5.82 15.17 -21.77
CA SER A 107 -6.57 14.75 -20.59
C SER A 107 -6.43 15.82 -19.52
N GLU A 108 -7.53 16.22 -18.89
CA GLU A 108 -7.54 17.09 -17.72
C GLU A 108 -8.11 16.31 -16.53
N ALA A 109 -7.48 16.43 -15.38
CA ALA A 109 -7.97 15.89 -14.11
C ALA A 109 -8.09 17.01 -13.07
N ILE A 110 -9.30 17.14 -12.50
CA ILE A 110 -9.61 18.01 -11.37
C ILE A 110 -9.82 17.11 -10.15
N VAL A 111 -9.09 17.35 -9.07
CA VAL A 111 -9.21 16.58 -7.83
C VAL A 111 -9.44 17.54 -6.66
N LYS A 112 -10.48 17.26 -5.87
CA LYS A 112 -10.71 17.90 -4.57
C LYS A 112 -10.33 16.95 -3.45
N VAL A 113 -9.51 17.45 -2.53
CA VAL A 113 -9.04 16.72 -1.36
C VAL A 113 -9.29 17.54 -0.10
N MET A 114 -9.61 16.86 0.99
CA MET A 114 -9.62 17.42 2.34
C MET A 114 -8.29 17.06 3.00
N VAL A 115 -7.53 18.06 3.46
CA VAL A 115 -6.26 17.89 4.19
C VAL A 115 -6.34 18.73 5.45
N ASP A 116 -6.16 18.12 6.62
CA ASP A 116 -6.22 18.81 7.93
C ASP A 116 -7.48 19.68 8.12
N GLY A 117 -8.62 19.25 7.56
CA GLY A 117 -9.89 19.98 7.63
C GLY A 117 -10.08 21.08 6.58
N GLU A 118 -9.10 21.32 5.72
CA GLU A 118 -9.17 22.29 4.63
C GLU A 118 -9.44 21.62 3.28
N GLU A 119 -10.41 22.13 2.52
CA GLU A 119 -10.63 21.72 1.13
C GLU A 119 -9.55 22.34 0.22
N LYS A 120 -8.83 21.49 -0.51
CA LYS A 120 -7.88 21.88 -1.55
C LYS A 120 -8.32 21.30 -2.89
N MET A 121 -8.20 22.09 -3.95
CA MET A 121 -8.52 21.68 -5.31
C MET A 121 -7.29 21.86 -6.19
N SER A 122 -6.97 20.85 -6.98
CA SER A 122 -5.88 20.89 -7.96
C SER A 122 -6.38 20.46 -9.33
N VAL A 123 -5.80 21.04 -10.38
CA VAL A 123 -6.06 20.71 -11.79
C VAL A 123 -4.73 20.41 -12.46
N ALA A 124 -4.69 19.36 -13.28
CA ALA A 124 -3.51 18.98 -14.06
C ALA A 124 -3.93 18.44 -15.44
N GLU A 125 -3.06 18.65 -16.44
CA GLU A 125 -3.21 18.13 -17.80
C GLU A 125 -2.13 17.08 -18.12
N GLY A 126 -2.45 16.11 -18.99
CA GLY A 126 -1.54 15.04 -19.42
C GLY A 126 -1.98 14.26 -20.65
#